data_AF-A0A143Z2M8-F1
#
_entry.id   AF-A0A143Z2M8-F1
#
_cell.length_a   1.000
_cell.length_b   1.000
_cell.length_c   1.000
_cell.angle_alpha   90.00
_cell.angle_beta   90.00
_cell.angle_gamma   90.00
#
_symmetry.space_group_name_H-M   'P 1'
#
loop_
_entity.id
_entity.type
_entity.pdbx_description
1 polymer ?
#
loop_
_entity_poly.entity_id
_entity_poly.type
_entity_poly.pdbx_seq_one_letter_code
_entity_poly.pdbx_strand_id
1 'polypeptide(L)'
;EAISQMYRSRWEIELFFKQLKQQTTIKKFFSRDEDGLKNQVYLALIAQLLTYLVKLETQSVLSSLTIQRYLFASLWEASELWETRIRGKPTESK
;
A
#
# COMPACT_ATOMS: atom_id res chain seq x y z
N GLU A 1 -22.36 17.97 17.04
CA GLU A 1 -20.94 17.60 16.80
C GLU A 1 -20.72 16.09 16.66
N ALA A 2 -21.22 15.27 17.59
CA ALA A 2 -21.10 13.81 17.56
C ALA A 2 -21.56 13.15 16.24
N ILE A 3 -22.67 13.61 15.66
CA ILE A 3 -23.21 13.08 14.40
C ILE A 3 -22.22 13.28 13.24
N SER A 4 -21.56 14.44 13.16
CA SER A 4 -20.58 14.75 12.11
C SER A 4 -19.35 13.84 12.17
N GLN A 5 -18.84 13.59 13.38
CA GLN A 5 -17.71 12.67 13.59
C GLN A 5 -18.07 11.22 13.23
N MET A 6 -19.31 10.81 13.51
CA MET A 6 -19.80 9.47 13.17
C MET A 6 -19.89 9.27 11.65
N TYR A 7 -20.35 10.28 10.90
CA TYR A 7 -20.35 10.26 9.43
C TYR A 7 -18.93 10.28 8.85
N ARG A 8 -18.00 11.03 9.45
CA ARG A 8 -16.59 11.02 9.05
C ARG A 8 -15.96 9.63 9.23
N SER A 9 -16.19 9.00 10.37
CA SER A 9 -15.69 7.65 10.67
C SER A 9 -16.24 6.62 9.70
N ARG A 10 -17.52 6.71 9.35
CA ARG A 10 -18.13 5.84 8.32
C ARG A 10 -17.45 6.02 6.96
N TRP A 11 -17.17 7.25 6.56
CA TRP A 11 -16.49 7.52 5.29
C TRP A 11 -15.06 6.97 5.28
N GLU A 12 -14.34 7.10 6.39
CA GLU A 12 -12.99 6.52 6.51
C GLU A 12 -13.01 4.99 6.33
N ILE A 13 -14.03 4.31 6.89
CA ILE A 13 -14.24 2.87 6.69
C ILE A 13 -14.56 2.55 5.21
N GLU A 14 -15.44 3.32 4.56
CA GLU A 14 -15.76 3.14 3.14
C GLU A 14 -14.53 3.37 2.24
N LEU A 15 -13.73 4.39 2.53
CA LEU A 15 -12.49 4.68 1.83
C LEU A 15 -11.46 3.55 2.04
N PHE A 16 -11.34 3.03 3.27
CA PHE A 16 -10.51 1.87 3.57
C PHE A 16 -10.92 0.65 2.72
N PHE A 17 -12.21 0.29 2.73
CA PHE A 17 -12.69 -0.85 1.92
C PHE A 17 -12.59 -0.60 0.41
N LYS A 18 -12.71 0.64 -0.04
CA LYS A 18 -12.47 1.01 -1.44
C LYS A 18 -11.02 0.80 -1.81
N GLN A 19 -10.09 1.30 -0.99
CA GLN A 19 -8.65 1.10 -1.17
C GLN A 19 -8.32 -0.40 -1.17
N LEU A 20 -8.87 -1.15 -0.22
CA LEU A 20 -8.69 -2.60 -0.09
C LEU A 20 -9.13 -3.31 -1.36
N LYS A 21 -10.32 -3.03 -1.88
CA LYS A 21 -10.82 -3.62 -3.14
C LYS A 21 -9.98 -3.22 -4.36
N GLN A 22 -9.57 -1.96 -4.47
CA GLN A 22 -8.75 -1.47 -5.58
C GLN A 22 -7.35 -2.10 -5.60
N GLN A 23 -6.73 -2.21 -4.44
CA GLN A 23 -5.37 -2.74 -4.30
C GLN A 23 -5.32 -4.27 -4.25
N THR A 24 -6.42 -4.91 -3.82
CA THR A 24 -6.61 -6.37 -3.81
C THR A 24 -7.35 -6.84 -5.07
N THR A 25 -7.37 -6.05 -6.15
CA THR A 25 -7.94 -6.54 -7.41
C THR A 25 -7.02 -7.63 -7.96
N ILE A 26 -7.29 -8.87 -7.55
CA ILE A 26 -6.62 -10.07 -8.02
C ILE A 26 -6.98 -10.21 -9.51
N LYS A 27 -6.08 -9.78 -10.39
CA LYS A 27 -6.29 -9.81 -11.84
C LYS A 27 -6.42 -11.24 -12.38
N LYS A 28 -5.85 -12.22 -11.67
CA LYS A 28 -5.90 -13.65 -11.97
C LYS A 28 -5.90 -14.43 -10.67
N PHE A 29 -6.93 -15.24 -10.45
CA PHE A 29 -6.92 -16.21 -9.37
C PHE A 29 -5.98 -17.35 -9.74
N PHE A 30 -4.97 -17.61 -8.92
CA PHE A 30 -3.99 -18.68 -9.14
C PHE A 30 -4.47 -20.05 -8.62
N SER A 31 -5.58 -20.07 -7.89
CA SER A 31 -6.14 -21.26 -7.25
C SER A 31 -7.65 -21.25 -7.46
N ARG A 32 -8.23 -22.44 -7.69
CA ARG A 32 -9.69 -22.64 -7.78
C ARG A 32 -10.31 -23.11 -6.47
N ASP A 33 -9.46 -23.41 -5.49
CA ASP A 33 -9.85 -23.80 -4.14
C ASP A 33 -10.11 -22.55 -3.28
N GLU A 34 -11.06 -22.66 -2.36
CA GLU A 34 -11.49 -21.61 -1.44
C GLU A 34 -10.32 -21.13 -0.56
N ASP A 35 -9.50 -22.05 -0.06
CA ASP A 35 -8.36 -21.70 0.80
C ASP A 35 -7.24 -21.01 0.03
N GLY A 36 -7.02 -21.41 -1.24
CA GLY A 36 -6.11 -20.70 -2.13
C GLY A 36 -6.56 -19.26 -2.42
N LEU A 37 -7.87 -19.06 -2.51
CA LEU A 37 -8.46 -17.73 -2.68
C LEU A 37 -8.29 -16.87 -1.42
N LYS A 38 -8.59 -17.43 -0.24
CA LYS A 38 -8.40 -16.76 1.07
C LYS A 38 -6.95 -16.33 1.25
N ASN A 39 -6.01 -17.22 0.94
CA ASN A 39 -4.57 -16.93 1.04
C ASN A 39 -4.15 -15.78 0.11
N GLN A 40 -4.67 -15.70 -1.11
CA GLN A 40 -4.37 -14.58 -2.01
C GLN A 40 -4.87 -13.25 -1.47
N VAL A 41 -6.05 -13.23 -0.86
CA VAL A 41 -6.60 -12.04 -0.19
C VAL A 41 -5.73 -11.66 1.01
N TYR A 42 -5.36 -12.62 1.87
CA TYR A 42 -4.50 -12.36 3.03
C TYR A 42 -3.13 -11.82 2.62
N LEU A 43 -2.49 -12.39 1.59
CA LEU A 43 -1.21 -11.89 1.09
C LEU A 43 -1.32 -10.46 0.54
N ALA A 44 -2.38 -10.16 -0.21
CA ALA A 44 -2.62 -8.80 -0.70
C ALA A 44 -2.80 -7.81 0.47
N LEU A 45 -3.55 -8.18 1.50
CA LEU A 45 -3.73 -7.35 2.70
C LEU A 45 -2.40 -7.10 3.43
N ILE A 46 -1.61 -8.15 3.65
CA ILE A 46 -0.30 -8.05 4.30
C ILE A 46 0.62 -7.12 3.51
N ALA A 47 0.69 -7.27 2.18
CA ALA A 47 1.52 -6.42 1.32
C ALA A 47 1.10 -4.93 1.39
N GLN A 48 -0.20 -4.65 1.46
CA GLN A 48 -0.70 -3.28 1.62
C GLN A 48 -0.36 -2.70 2.98
N LEU A 49 -0.52 -3.47 4.06
CA LEU A 49 -0.15 -3.03 5.42
C LEU A 49 1.35 -2.75 5.53
N LEU A 50 2.19 -3.61 4.98
CA LEU A 50 3.64 -3.39 4.95
C LEU A 50 4.01 -2.14 4.13
N THR A 51 3.34 -1.91 3.00
CA THR A 51 3.53 -0.68 2.21
C THR A 51 3.18 0.57 3.02
N TYR A 52 2.08 0.51 3.78
CA TYR A 52 1.65 1.61 4.63
C TYR A 52 2.63 1.84 5.78
N LEU A 53 3.10 0.78 6.42
CA LEU A 53 4.12 0.84 7.46
C LEU A 53 5.41 1.48 6.94
N VAL A 54 5.91 1.05 5.77
CA VAL A 54 7.08 1.66 5.12
C VAL A 54 6.86 3.15 4.89
N LYS A 55 5.67 3.55 4.41
CA LYS A 55 5.34 4.96 4.21
C LYS A 55 5.37 5.77 5.52
N LEU A 56 4.86 5.20 6.61
CA LEU A 56 4.88 5.83 7.94
C LEU A 56 6.32 6.00 8.45
N GLU A 57 7.11 4.92 8.42
CA GLU A 57 8.50 4.91 8.91
C GLU A 57 9.43 5.84 8.10
N THR A 58 9.21 5.90 6.79
CA THR A 58 10.02 6.76 5.90
C THR A 58 9.50 8.20 5.82
N GLN A 59 8.34 8.51 6.43
CA GLN A 59 7.60 9.76 6.28
C GLN A 59 7.49 10.22 4.81
N SER A 60 7.39 9.25 3.89
CA SER A 60 7.47 9.54 2.47
C SER A 60 6.23 10.29 1.99
N VAL A 61 6.47 11.35 1.21
CA VAL A 61 5.42 12.14 0.54
C VAL A 61 4.81 11.37 -0.64
N LEU A 62 5.44 10.26 -1.06
CA LEU A 62 5.00 9.47 -2.20
C LEU A 62 3.67 8.75 -1.94
N SER A 63 2.93 8.48 -3.02
CA SER A 63 1.73 7.65 -2.95
C SER A 63 2.11 6.19 -2.66
N SER A 64 1.24 5.45 -1.95
CA SER A 64 1.48 4.02 -1.66
C SER A 64 1.68 3.18 -2.94
N LEU A 65 1.00 3.55 -4.02
CA LEU A 65 1.18 2.95 -5.35
C LEU A 65 2.59 3.20 -5.91
N THR A 66 3.11 4.41 -5.76
CA THR A 66 4.47 4.75 -6.21
C THR A 66 5.52 3.94 -5.45
N ILE A 67 5.35 3.82 -4.13
CA ILE A 67 6.23 3.02 -3.27
C ILE A 67 6.24 1.55 -3.72
N GLN A 68 5.06 0.97 -3.98
CA GLN A 68 4.95 -0.39 -4.52
C GLN A 68 5.61 -0.54 -5.89
N ARG A 69 5.42 0.42 -6.81
CA ARG A 69 6.06 0.39 -8.13
C ARG A 69 7.58 0.42 -8.01
N TYR A 70 8.13 1.25 -7.13
CA TYR A 70 9.57 1.23 -6.85
C TYR A 70 10.02 -0.08 -6.22
N LEU A 71 9.24 -0.66 -5.31
CA LEU A 71 9.56 -1.98 -4.74
C LEU A 71 9.67 -3.03 -5.85
N PHE A 72 8.68 -3.12 -6.73
CA PHE A 72 8.70 -4.07 -7.85
C PHE A 72 9.83 -3.81 -8.85
N ALA A 73 10.14 -2.54 -9.13
CA ALA A 73 11.25 -2.19 -10.02
C ALA A 73 12.63 -2.49 -9.41
N SER A 74 12.73 -2.46 -8.08
CA SER A 74 13.99 -2.61 -7.33
C SER A 74 14.11 -3.99 -6.68
N LEU A 75 13.27 -4.97 -7.06
CA LEU A 75 13.28 -6.32 -6.49
C LEU A 75 14.67 -6.99 -6.58
N TRP A 76 15.43 -6.67 -7.63
CA TRP A 76 16.78 -7.18 -7.87
C TRP A 76 17.88 -6.14 -7.65
N GLU A 77 17.55 -5.02 -7.03
CA GLU A 77 18.52 -4.00 -6.62
C GLU A 77 18.79 -4.08 -5.11
N ALA A 78 19.87 -3.47 -4.65
CA ALA A 78 20.15 -3.33 -3.22
C ALA A 78 19.06 -2.50 -2.52
N SER A 79 18.67 -2.87 -1.30
CA SER A 79 17.60 -2.22 -0.53
C SER A 79 17.86 -0.72 -0.29
N GLU A 80 19.13 -0.32 -0.19
CA GLU A 80 19.55 1.08 -0.01
C GLU A 80 19.10 1.99 -1.16
N LEU A 81 19.11 1.48 -2.40
CA LEU A 81 18.65 2.23 -3.58
C LEU A 81 17.14 2.44 -3.56
N TRP A 82 16.41 1.49 -3.00
CA TRP A 82 14.97 1.61 -2.82
C TRP A 82 14.62 2.61 -1.72
N GLU A 83 15.32 2.57 -0.59
CA GLU A 83 15.11 3.52 0.51
C GLU A 83 15.40 4.96 0.10
N THR A 84 16.49 5.20 -0.64
CA THR A 84 16.83 6.54 -1.16
C THR A 84 15.75 7.06 -2.13
N ARG A 85 15.16 6.21 -2.97
CA ARG A 85 14.04 6.58 -3.84
C ARG A 85 12.76 6.90 -3.06
N ILE A 86 12.48 6.18 -1.96
CA ILE A 86 11.28 6.40 -1.14
C ILE A 86 11.39 7.68 -0.30
N ARG A 87 12.54 7.90 0.33
CA ARG A 87 12.79 9.11 1.13
C ARG A 87 12.90 10.38 0.27
N GLY A 88 13.13 10.20 -1.04
CA GLY A 88 13.40 11.26 -2.00
C GLY A 88 14.88 11.60 -2.01
N LYS A 89 15.45 11.89 -3.19
CA LYS A 89 16.74 12.57 -3.24
C LYS A 89 16.60 13.88 -2.45
N PRO A 90 17.58 14.28 -1.62
CA PRO A 90 17.74 15.70 -1.30
C PRO A 90 18.05 16.37 -2.63
N THR A 91 17.02 16.90 -3.31
CA THR A 91 17.24 17.67 -4.53
C THR A 91 17.44 19.10 -4.07
N GLU A 92 18.71 19.45 -4.10
CA GLU A 92 19.35 20.72 -3.86
C GLU A 92 18.46 21.94 -4.10
N SER A 93 18.48 22.84 -3.12
CA SER A 93 18.37 24.28 -3.28
C SER A 93 18.88 24.73 -4.65
N LYS A 94 17.96 25.21 -5.50
CA LYS A 94 18.22 26.28 -6.45
C LYS A 94 17.08 27.29 -6.35
#